data_AF-A0A3C0NVI0-F1
#
_entry.id   AF-A0A3C0NVI0-F1
#
_cell.length_a   1.000
_cell.length_b   1.000
_cell.length_c   1.000
_cell.angle_alpha   90.00
_cell.angle_beta   90.00
_cell.angle_gamma   90.00
#
_symmetry.space_group_name_H-M   'P 1'
#
loop_
_entity.id
_entity.type
_entity.pdbx_description
1 polymer ?
#
loop_
_entity_poly.entity_id
_entity_poly.type
_entity_poly.pdbx_seq_one_letter_code
_entity_poly.pdbx_strand_id
1 'polypeptide(L)'
;MLALHKELLRKFIKINGLSFFQITGLILTISITLWLNVTNQSTEFGNGHGKFADQVDSYSEYLIRNTVINNIVGTENQTGSLVQTKNYKLEDYHYYPDHTQKYFSNRGVQVEFYKWIAKFNEDSFVKYQDTYFKAFRLLNCILITICFGVFFLSTLGKNFFGVLAIIVFSLSGGIALFCANLYFCAWVLFSPLLFYPLLVKQRYKLYVLFALVFSILYFSIRYEFATTFALMWLFPILVQHCLSHKKLDYKLMAIVFLTVIFGFNIALLMHHQFIAHEMNITMKEASALIFSTLKMRVASVTGVSLPFSPGFFKYMIIRMNWVGFTLPLLGSITKFALLLIFIFYAWKEKSTNYLPVFVWAIAAYISWYIFAYQHIMWHAQFDSLIFVATIQLVLVLYLANLVKTRYCK
;
A
#
# COMPACT_ATOMS: atom_id res chain seq x y z
N MET A 1 34.39 -21.42 19.60
CA MET A 1 33.30 -21.50 18.58
C MET A 1 32.48 -20.19 18.48
N LEU A 2 31.90 -19.68 19.58
CA LEU A 2 31.13 -18.42 19.59
C LEU A 2 31.93 -17.16 19.19
N ALA A 3 33.21 -17.09 19.54
CA ALA A 3 34.11 -15.99 19.15
C ALA A 3 34.41 -16.00 17.64
N LEU A 4 34.69 -17.17 17.06
CA LEU A 4 34.90 -17.37 15.63
C LEU A 4 33.64 -17.03 14.81
N HIS A 5 32.46 -17.42 15.30
CA HIS A 5 31.18 -17.08 14.68
C HIS A 5 30.92 -15.57 14.68
N LYS A 6 31.25 -14.88 15.79
CA LYS A 6 31.17 -13.41 15.89
C LYS A 6 32.17 -12.73 14.96
N GLU A 7 33.38 -13.27 14.81
CA GLU A 7 34.40 -12.69 13.93
C GLU A 7 34.04 -12.87 12.45
N LEU A 8 33.55 -14.04 12.05
CA LEU A 8 33.04 -14.29 10.70
C LEU A 8 31.83 -13.42 10.37
N LEU A 9 30.86 -13.28 11.30
CA LEU A 9 29.75 -12.35 11.13
C LEU A 9 30.24 -10.90 11.02
N ARG A 10 31.23 -10.48 11.82
CA ARG A 10 31.78 -9.12 11.74
C ARG A 10 32.47 -8.85 10.40
N LYS A 11 33.20 -9.84 9.86
CA LYS A 11 33.79 -9.75 8.50
C LYS A 11 32.72 -9.70 7.42
N PHE A 12 31.62 -10.44 7.57
CA PHE A 12 30.47 -10.43 6.66
C PHE A 12 29.61 -9.15 6.77
N ILE A 13 29.53 -8.53 7.95
CA ILE A 13 28.83 -7.26 8.20
C ILE A 13 29.65 -6.06 7.70
N LYS A 14 30.99 -6.17 7.70
CA LYS A 14 31.93 -5.20 7.10
C LYS A 14 31.93 -5.22 5.55
N ILE A 15 30.78 -5.46 4.92
CA ILE A 15 30.61 -5.11 3.51
C ILE A 15 30.75 -3.59 3.41
N ASN A 16 31.81 -3.13 2.75
CA ASN A 16 31.98 -1.73 2.35
C ASN A 16 30.67 -1.27 1.68
N GLY A 17 30.17 -0.09 2.06
CA GLY A 17 28.80 0.33 1.76
C GLY A 17 28.38 0.08 0.31
N LEU A 18 27.15 -0.41 0.14
CA LEU A 18 26.64 -0.80 -1.18
C LEU A 18 26.79 0.31 -2.23
N SER A 19 27.28 -0.06 -3.41
CA SER A 19 27.34 0.83 -4.56
C SER A 19 25.94 1.14 -5.11
N PHE A 20 25.82 2.23 -5.85
CA PHE A 20 24.56 2.57 -6.53
C PHE A 20 24.07 1.44 -7.45
N PHE A 21 24.98 0.82 -8.21
CA PHE A 21 24.65 -0.30 -9.10
C PHE A 21 24.09 -1.51 -8.34
N GLN A 22 24.66 -1.85 -7.19
CA GLN A 22 24.16 -2.95 -6.34
C GLN A 22 22.77 -2.64 -5.77
N ILE A 23 22.52 -1.40 -5.36
CA ILE A 23 21.21 -0.97 -4.86
C ILE A 23 20.16 -1.04 -5.98
N THR A 24 20.48 -0.54 -7.17
CA THR A 24 19.60 -0.61 -8.34
C THR A 24 19.31 -2.05 -8.72
N GLY A 25 20.33 -2.92 -8.77
CA GLY A 25 20.18 -4.34 -9.03
C GLY A 25 19.26 -5.02 -8.01
N LEU A 26 19.46 -4.76 -6.71
CA LEU A 26 18.59 -5.27 -5.64
C LEU A 26 17.13 -4.84 -5.82
N ILE A 27 16.89 -3.56 -6.09
CA ILE A 27 15.54 -3.02 -6.30
C ILE A 27 14.88 -3.75 -7.48
N LEU A 28 15.58 -3.90 -8.61
CA LEU A 28 15.05 -4.60 -9.78
C LEU A 28 14.75 -6.07 -9.50
N THR A 29 15.66 -6.79 -8.85
CA THR A 29 15.44 -8.20 -8.49
C THR A 29 14.22 -8.37 -7.60
N ILE A 30 14.11 -7.59 -6.52
CA ILE A 30 12.95 -7.65 -5.61
C ILE A 30 11.66 -7.28 -6.36
N SER A 31 11.70 -6.25 -7.21
CA SER A 31 10.54 -5.84 -8.00
C SER A 31 10.06 -6.94 -8.95
N ILE A 32 10.99 -7.65 -9.58
CA ILE A 32 10.67 -8.81 -10.44
C ILE A 32 10.10 -9.96 -9.58
N THR A 33 10.66 -10.24 -8.40
CA THR A 33 10.13 -11.28 -7.49
C THR A 33 8.70 -10.96 -7.04
N LEU A 34 8.43 -9.70 -6.70
CA LEU A 34 7.10 -9.21 -6.37
C LEU A 34 6.15 -9.30 -7.57
N TRP A 35 6.61 -8.86 -8.74
CA TRP A 35 5.86 -8.92 -9.99
C TRP A 35 5.63 -10.35 -10.49
N LEU A 36 6.43 -11.33 -10.09
CA LEU A 36 6.16 -12.74 -10.39
C LEU A 36 5.36 -13.42 -9.30
N ASN A 37 5.07 -12.72 -8.18
CA ASN A 37 4.49 -13.28 -6.96
C ASN A 37 5.11 -14.63 -6.60
N VAL A 38 6.44 -14.67 -6.46
CA VAL A 38 7.18 -15.92 -6.12
C VAL A 38 6.72 -16.51 -4.78
N THR A 39 6.08 -15.70 -3.94
CA THR A 39 5.44 -16.11 -2.69
C THR A 39 4.10 -16.86 -2.88
N ASN A 40 3.62 -16.99 -4.13
CA ASN A 40 2.38 -17.67 -4.52
C ASN A 40 1.17 -17.30 -3.65
N GLN A 41 1.02 -16.00 -3.34
CA GLN A 41 -0.09 -15.49 -2.54
C GLN A 41 -1.30 -15.22 -3.42
N SER A 42 -2.46 -15.78 -3.08
CA SER A 42 -3.72 -15.54 -3.79
C SER A 42 -4.89 -15.50 -2.81
N THR A 43 -6.03 -14.99 -3.27
CA THR A 43 -7.28 -14.95 -2.50
C THR A 43 -8.47 -15.42 -3.33
N GLU A 44 -9.54 -15.87 -2.68
CA GLU A 44 -10.79 -16.30 -3.33
C GLU A 44 -11.53 -15.15 -4.04
N PHE A 45 -11.20 -13.89 -3.67
CA PHE A 45 -11.76 -12.67 -4.27
C PHE A 45 -11.16 -12.36 -5.66
N GLY A 46 -10.18 -13.15 -6.09
CA GLY A 46 -9.70 -13.25 -7.46
C GLY A 46 -10.43 -14.32 -8.25
N ASN A 47 -11.60 -13.99 -8.78
CA ASN A 47 -12.46 -14.92 -9.52
C ASN A 47 -11.91 -15.34 -10.90
N GLY A 48 -10.73 -14.88 -11.32
CA GLY A 48 -10.12 -15.21 -12.62
C GLY A 48 -9.53 -16.62 -12.73
N HIS A 49 -9.96 -17.58 -11.89
CA HIS A 49 -9.47 -18.96 -11.87
C HIS A 49 -7.92 -19.07 -11.77
N GLY A 50 -7.27 -18.18 -11.03
CA GLY A 50 -5.82 -18.23 -10.81
C GLY A 50 -4.95 -17.47 -11.84
N LYS A 51 -5.52 -16.60 -12.67
CA LYS A 51 -4.72 -15.68 -13.51
C LYS A 51 -3.99 -14.65 -12.63
N PHE A 52 -2.71 -14.44 -12.92
CA PHE A 52 -1.79 -13.54 -12.19
C PHE A 52 -2.32 -12.11 -11.99
N ALA A 53 -3.18 -11.61 -12.89
CA ALA A 53 -3.76 -10.28 -12.84
C ALA A 53 -4.78 -10.07 -11.71
N ASP A 54 -5.27 -11.14 -11.09
CA ASP A 54 -6.53 -11.14 -10.34
C ASP A 54 -6.35 -11.48 -8.85
N GLN A 55 -5.11 -11.48 -8.34
CA GLN A 55 -4.76 -12.10 -7.04
C GLN A 55 -5.47 -11.53 -5.79
N VAL A 56 -6.10 -10.35 -5.89
CA VAL A 56 -6.65 -9.60 -4.75
C VAL A 56 -8.09 -9.15 -4.96
N ASP A 57 -8.32 -8.43 -6.05
CA ASP A 57 -9.59 -7.81 -6.37
C ASP A 57 -9.66 -7.61 -7.87
N SER A 58 -10.19 -8.63 -8.55
CA SER A 58 -10.43 -8.59 -10.00
C SER A 58 -11.31 -7.40 -10.35
N TYR A 59 -12.38 -7.17 -9.59
CA TYR A 59 -13.34 -6.10 -9.85
C TYR A 59 -12.63 -4.75 -9.95
N SER A 60 -11.75 -4.44 -9.00
CA SER A 60 -11.02 -3.17 -9.04
C SER A 60 -9.94 -3.12 -10.13
N GLU A 61 -9.25 -4.23 -10.38
CA GLU A 61 -8.24 -4.33 -11.46
C GLU A 61 -8.83 -4.06 -12.84
N TYR A 62 -9.95 -4.69 -13.17
CA TYR A 62 -10.58 -4.57 -14.49
C TYR A 62 -11.25 -3.21 -14.69
N LEU A 63 -11.63 -2.48 -13.64
CA LEU A 63 -12.03 -1.07 -13.78
C LEU A 63 -10.90 -0.27 -14.42
N ILE A 64 -9.65 -0.49 -13.99
CA ILE A 64 -8.50 0.21 -14.57
C ILE A 64 -8.24 -0.26 -15.99
N ARG A 65 -8.14 -1.57 -16.21
CA ARG A 65 -7.82 -2.13 -17.54
C ARG A 65 -8.85 -1.73 -18.59
N ASN A 66 -10.12 -1.96 -18.29
CA ASN A 66 -11.21 -1.71 -19.23
C ASN A 66 -11.35 -0.21 -19.50
N THR A 67 -11.04 0.66 -18.53
CA THR A 67 -11.00 2.10 -18.80
C THR A 67 -9.90 2.50 -19.76
N VAL A 68 -8.67 1.95 -19.62
CA VAL A 68 -7.60 2.23 -20.58
C VAL A 68 -7.98 1.70 -21.96
N ILE A 69 -8.49 0.46 -22.07
CA ILE A 69 -8.90 -0.13 -23.36
C ILE A 69 -10.03 0.71 -23.99
N ASN A 70 -11.07 1.05 -23.23
CA ASN A 70 -12.20 1.86 -23.71
C ASN A 70 -11.77 3.22 -24.25
N ASN A 71 -10.71 3.81 -23.67
CA ASN A 71 -10.17 5.09 -24.12
C ASN A 71 -9.45 5.03 -25.48
N ILE A 72 -9.02 3.84 -25.92
CA ILE A 72 -8.30 3.65 -27.18
C ILE A 72 -9.21 3.08 -28.26
N VAL A 73 -10.03 2.06 -27.93
CA VAL A 73 -10.83 1.31 -28.92
C VAL A 73 -12.33 1.33 -28.65
N GLY A 74 -12.79 1.92 -27.55
CA GLY A 74 -14.21 2.03 -27.24
C GLY A 74 -14.91 3.08 -28.08
N THR A 75 -16.24 3.16 -27.98
CA THR A 75 -17.06 4.19 -28.65
C THR A 75 -17.94 4.96 -27.66
N GLU A 76 -18.13 4.43 -26.45
CA GLU A 76 -18.94 5.02 -25.39
C GLU A 76 -18.07 5.42 -24.20
N ASN A 77 -18.44 6.46 -23.45
CA ASN A 77 -17.78 6.84 -22.18
C ASN A 77 -16.24 6.89 -22.26
N GLN A 78 -15.69 7.33 -23.40
CA GLN A 78 -14.25 7.34 -23.64
C GLN A 78 -13.51 8.30 -22.71
N THR A 79 -14.14 9.35 -22.20
CA THR A 79 -13.45 10.38 -21.43
C THR A 79 -13.61 10.22 -19.94
N GLY A 80 -12.51 10.43 -19.22
CA GLY A 80 -12.55 11.09 -17.92
C GLY A 80 -12.85 10.25 -16.68
N SER A 81 -13.84 9.37 -16.71
CA SER A 81 -14.19 8.52 -15.57
C SER A 81 -13.73 7.07 -15.76
N LEU A 82 -13.61 6.34 -14.65
CA LEU A 82 -13.51 4.88 -14.71
C LEU A 82 -14.77 4.31 -15.35
N VAL A 83 -14.67 3.19 -16.07
CA VAL A 83 -15.81 2.55 -16.73
C VAL A 83 -15.97 1.09 -16.30
N GLN A 84 -17.23 0.70 -16.17
CA GLN A 84 -17.69 -0.68 -16.06
C GLN A 84 -18.20 -1.11 -17.44
N THR A 85 -17.83 -2.31 -17.85
CA THR A 85 -18.32 -2.91 -19.09
C THR A 85 -19.67 -3.59 -18.84
N LYS A 86 -20.34 -4.00 -19.91
CA LYS A 86 -21.54 -4.83 -19.81
C LYS A 86 -21.28 -6.07 -18.95
N ASN A 87 -22.28 -6.53 -18.21
CA ASN A 87 -22.24 -7.72 -17.34
C ASN A 87 -21.26 -7.68 -16.16
N TYR A 88 -20.63 -6.53 -15.86
CA TYR A 88 -19.69 -6.41 -14.73
C TYR A 88 -20.23 -6.87 -13.37
N LYS A 89 -21.54 -6.65 -13.13
CA LYS A 89 -22.23 -7.08 -11.90
C LYS A 89 -22.45 -8.59 -11.81
N LEU A 90 -22.34 -9.30 -12.92
CA LEU A 90 -22.40 -10.75 -13.02
C LEU A 90 -21.01 -11.38 -13.00
N GLU A 91 -19.99 -10.62 -12.57
CA GLU A 91 -18.59 -11.04 -12.50
C GLU A 91 -17.92 -11.34 -13.86
N ASP A 92 -18.54 -10.89 -14.95
CA ASP A 92 -17.92 -10.88 -16.28
C ASP A 92 -17.09 -9.61 -16.46
N TYR A 93 -15.76 -9.77 -16.41
CA TYR A 93 -14.82 -8.67 -16.54
C TYR A 93 -14.22 -8.52 -17.94
N HIS A 94 -14.74 -9.25 -18.92
CA HIS A 94 -14.34 -9.04 -20.31
C HIS A 94 -14.65 -7.60 -20.75
N TYR A 95 -13.79 -7.09 -21.64
CA TYR A 95 -14.03 -5.81 -22.24
C TYR A 95 -15.06 -5.94 -23.37
N TYR A 96 -16.19 -5.28 -23.19
CA TYR A 96 -17.22 -5.10 -24.21
C TYR A 96 -17.30 -3.62 -24.58
N PRO A 97 -17.22 -3.26 -25.87
CA PRO A 97 -17.24 -1.87 -26.30
C PRO A 97 -18.63 -1.22 -26.20
N ASP A 98 -19.69 -2.01 -26.10
CA ASP A 98 -21.08 -1.58 -25.98
C ASP A 98 -21.57 -1.56 -24.52
N HIS A 99 -22.53 -0.68 -24.24
CA HIS A 99 -23.22 -0.57 -22.95
C HIS A 99 -22.29 -0.35 -21.75
N THR A 100 -21.26 0.47 -21.95
CA THR A 100 -20.36 0.86 -20.86
C THR A 100 -21.07 1.82 -19.89
N GLN A 101 -20.67 1.79 -18.62
CA GLN A 101 -21.22 2.66 -17.57
C GLN A 101 -20.09 3.37 -16.82
N LYS A 102 -20.25 4.66 -16.53
CA LYS A 102 -19.27 5.42 -15.75
C LYS A 102 -19.32 5.04 -14.26
N TYR A 103 -18.15 4.94 -13.65
CA TYR A 103 -17.95 4.66 -12.23
C TYR A 103 -17.44 5.91 -11.51
N PHE A 104 -18.33 6.55 -10.74
CA PHE A 104 -18.09 7.85 -10.11
C PHE A 104 -17.54 7.79 -8.68
N SER A 105 -17.46 6.60 -8.09
CA SER A 105 -17.05 6.49 -6.67
C SER A 105 -15.55 6.75 -6.46
N ASN A 106 -14.72 6.66 -7.51
CA ASN A 106 -13.30 7.01 -7.48
C ASN A 106 -12.88 7.65 -8.81
N ARG A 107 -11.94 8.60 -8.74
CA ARG A 107 -11.43 9.29 -9.93
C ARG A 107 -10.45 8.43 -10.74
N GLY A 108 -9.61 7.63 -10.08
CA GLY A 108 -8.69 6.74 -10.79
C GLY A 108 -7.63 7.47 -11.63
N VAL A 109 -7.02 8.55 -11.12
CA VAL A 109 -6.08 9.38 -11.91
C VAL A 109 -4.87 8.62 -12.49
N GLN A 110 -4.50 7.48 -11.93
CA GLN A 110 -3.46 6.60 -12.49
C GLN A 110 -3.78 6.13 -13.92
N VAL A 111 -5.07 6.05 -14.27
CA VAL A 111 -5.51 5.67 -15.61
C VAL A 111 -5.10 6.72 -16.63
N GLU A 112 -5.09 8.01 -16.28
CA GLU A 112 -4.66 9.08 -17.19
C GLU A 112 -3.19 8.91 -17.61
N PHE A 113 -2.33 8.47 -16.69
CA PHE A 113 -0.94 8.13 -17.02
C PHE A 113 -0.85 6.92 -17.95
N TYR A 114 -1.61 5.85 -17.69
CA TYR A 114 -1.63 4.66 -18.54
C TYR A 114 -2.20 4.95 -19.94
N LYS A 115 -3.25 5.77 -20.02
CA LYS A 115 -3.84 6.25 -21.28
C LYS A 115 -2.83 7.04 -22.09
N TRP A 116 -2.11 7.97 -21.44
CA TRP A 116 -1.09 8.76 -22.13
C TRP A 116 -0.01 7.87 -22.77
N ILE A 117 0.45 6.84 -22.05
CA ILE A 117 1.40 5.86 -22.60
C ILE A 117 0.77 5.04 -23.74
N ALA A 118 -0.48 4.58 -23.59
CA ALA A 118 -1.17 3.81 -24.62
C ALA A 118 -1.41 4.62 -25.90
N LYS A 119 -1.77 5.91 -25.77
CA LYS A 119 -1.98 6.83 -26.89
C LYS A 119 -0.71 7.18 -27.65
N PHE A 120 0.45 7.12 -26.99
CA PHE A 120 1.72 7.36 -27.66
C PHE A 120 2.02 6.33 -28.75
N ASN A 121 1.47 5.11 -28.64
CA ASN A 121 1.61 4.07 -29.65
C ASN A 121 0.36 3.19 -29.70
N GLU A 122 -0.74 3.73 -30.22
CA GLU A 122 -2.06 3.10 -30.22
C GLU A 122 -2.06 1.74 -30.92
N ASP A 123 -1.46 1.64 -32.12
CA ASP A 123 -1.37 0.38 -32.87
C ASP A 123 -0.65 -0.72 -32.08
N SER A 124 0.47 -0.36 -31.42
CA SER A 124 1.20 -1.28 -30.56
C SER A 124 0.38 -1.65 -29.33
N PHE A 125 -0.30 -0.69 -28.71
CA PHE A 125 -1.15 -0.96 -27.55
C PHE A 125 -2.24 -1.95 -27.91
N VAL A 126 -2.99 -1.73 -29.00
CA VAL A 126 -4.07 -2.63 -29.44
C VAL A 126 -3.54 -4.06 -29.68
N LYS A 127 -2.36 -4.19 -30.28
CA LYS A 127 -1.74 -5.49 -30.54
C LYS A 127 -1.17 -6.18 -29.29
N TYR A 128 -0.69 -5.42 -28.31
CA TYR A 128 0.09 -5.94 -27.17
C TYR A 128 -0.46 -5.50 -25.80
N GLN A 129 -1.77 -5.31 -25.67
CA GLN A 129 -2.43 -4.76 -24.47
C GLN A 129 -1.95 -5.41 -23.16
N ASP A 130 -1.92 -6.75 -23.11
CA ASP A 130 -1.50 -7.49 -21.93
C ASP A 130 -0.04 -7.22 -21.52
N THR A 131 0.84 -6.98 -22.50
CA THR A 131 2.24 -6.62 -22.24
C THR A 131 2.34 -5.24 -21.60
N TYR A 132 1.56 -4.26 -22.06
CA TYR A 132 1.49 -2.93 -21.43
C TYR A 132 1.01 -3.03 -19.98
N PHE A 133 -0.07 -3.77 -19.72
CA PHE A 133 -0.55 -3.94 -18.36
C PHE A 133 0.46 -4.68 -17.47
N LYS A 134 1.17 -5.70 -17.98
CA LYS A 134 2.27 -6.34 -17.24
C LYS A 134 3.38 -5.33 -16.89
N ALA A 135 3.74 -4.44 -17.82
CA ALA A 135 4.72 -3.39 -17.57
C ALA A 135 4.25 -2.39 -16.50
N PHE A 136 2.98 -1.97 -16.52
CA PHE A 136 2.42 -1.09 -15.47
C PHE A 136 2.42 -1.74 -14.09
N ARG A 137 2.16 -3.06 -14.00
CA ARG A 137 2.25 -3.80 -12.73
C ARG A 137 3.69 -3.84 -12.22
N LEU A 138 4.65 -4.12 -13.10
CA LEU A 138 6.07 -4.09 -12.77
C LEU A 138 6.50 -2.69 -12.28
N LEU A 139 6.00 -1.62 -12.91
CA LEU A 139 6.27 -0.25 -12.46
C LEU A 139 5.77 -0.02 -11.02
N ASN A 140 4.58 -0.49 -10.67
CA ASN A 140 4.08 -0.42 -9.28
C ASN A 140 5.02 -1.18 -8.30
N CYS A 141 5.49 -2.37 -8.69
CA CYS A 141 6.46 -3.15 -7.90
C CYS A 141 7.81 -2.43 -7.75
N ILE A 142 8.28 -1.72 -8.77
CA ILE A 142 9.49 -0.90 -8.71
C ILE A 142 9.31 0.26 -7.73
N LEU A 143 8.22 1.02 -7.87
CA LEU A 143 7.96 2.19 -7.03
C LEU A 143 7.82 1.83 -5.55
N ILE A 144 7.15 0.71 -5.23
CA ILE A 144 7.02 0.27 -3.84
C ILE A 144 8.37 -0.21 -3.27
N THR A 145 9.16 -0.92 -4.08
CA THR A 145 10.50 -1.37 -3.66
C THR A 145 11.45 -0.19 -3.45
N ILE A 146 11.32 0.88 -4.23
CA ILE A 146 12.05 2.14 -4.01
C ILE A 146 11.67 2.75 -2.65
N CYS A 147 10.38 2.79 -2.30
CA CYS A 147 9.94 3.30 -0.99
C CYS A 147 10.60 2.53 0.15
N PHE A 148 10.63 1.19 0.07
CA PHE A 148 11.25 0.34 1.08
C PHE A 148 12.77 0.49 1.11
N GLY A 149 13.40 0.50 -0.06
CA GLY A 149 14.84 0.65 -0.22
C GLY A 149 15.34 1.95 0.39
N VAL A 150 14.72 3.08 0.02
CA VAL A 150 15.09 4.39 0.58
C VAL A 150 14.92 4.41 2.10
N PHE A 151 13.80 3.89 2.60
CA PHE A 151 13.52 3.90 4.04
C PHE A 151 14.46 3.02 4.85
N PHE A 152 14.57 1.72 4.53
CA PHE A 152 15.39 0.78 5.31
C PHE A 152 16.87 1.06 5.16
N LEU A 153 17.38 1.44 3.99
CA LEU A 153 18.80 1.81 3.84
C LEU A 153 19.14 3.10 4.58
N SER A 154 18.21 4.07 4.64
CA SER A 154 18.43 5.31 5.40
C SER A 154 18.34 5.10 6.91
N THR A 155 17.56 4.09 7.33
CA THR A 155 17.31 3.80 8.75
C THR A 155 18.35 2.85 9.34
N LEU A 156 18.65 1.75 8.65
CA LEU A 156 19.52 0.67 9.13
C LEU A 156 20.94 0.79 8.55
N GLY A 157 21.14 1.63 7.54
CA GLY A 157 22.40 1.82 6.83
C GLY A 157 22.49 0.99 5.55
N LYS A 158 23.46 1.33 4.69
CA LYS A 158 23.76 0.61 3.44
C LYS A 158 24.58 -0.65 3.68
N ASN A 159 24.12 -1.47 4.62
CA ASN A 159 24.77 -2.71 5.06
C ASN A 159 23.80 -3.89 4.95
N PHE A 160 24.28 -5.08 5.34
CA PHE A 160 23.51 -6.31 5.35
C PHE A 160 22.14 -6.19 6.02
N PHE A 161 22.02 -5.50 7.15
CA PHE A 161 20.75 -5.39 7.89
C PHE A 161 19.71 -4.55 7.14
N GLY A 162 20.14 -3.47 6.47
CA GLY A 162 19.25 -2.69 5.61
C GLY A 162 18.71 -3.52 4.44
N VAL A 163 19.58 -4.27 3.76
CA VAL A 163 19.21 -5.16 2.66
C VAL A 163 18.26 -6.26 3.13
N LEU A 164 18.61 -6.92 4.23
CA LEU A 164 17.82 -8.02 4.78
C LEU A 164 16.41 -7.55 5.16
N ALA A 165 16.28 -6.35 5.76
CA ALA A 165 14.98 -5.79 6.09
C ALA A 165 14.12 -5.55 4.85
N ILE A 166 14.70 -5.05 3.75
CA ILE A 166 13.98 -4.86 2.48
C ILE A 166 13.50 -6.20 1.92
N ILE A 167 14.39 -7.20 1.86
CA ILE A 167 14.07 -8.53 1.36
C ILE A 167 12.95 -9.14 2.19
N VAL A 168 13.12 -9.20 3.51
CA VAL A 168 12.13 -9.77 4.43
C VAL A 168 10.79 -9.05 4.28
N PHE A 169 10.78 -7.70 4.32
CA PHE A 169 9.54 -6.94 4.22
C PHE A 169 8.81 -7.15 2.88
N SER A 170 9.57 -7.33 1.78
CA SER A 170 9.00 -7.59 0.45
C SER A 170 8.38 -8.99 0.34
N LEU A 171 8.76 -9.94 1.20
CA LEU A 171 8.17 -11.28 1.26
C LEU A 171 6.86 -11.34 2.07
N SER A 172 6.30 -10.18 2.41
CA SER A 172 5.05 -10.10 3.16
C SER A 172 3.84 -10.40 2.27
N GLY A 173 2.88 -11.15 2.82
CA GLY A 173 1.67 -11.56 2.08
C GLY A 173 0.86 -10.36 1.56
N GLY A 174 0.72 -9.31 2.38
CA GLY A 174 0.04 -8.08 1.97
C GLY A 174 0.74 -7.32 0.84
N ILE A 175 2.07 -7.30 0.76
CA ILE A 175 2.76 -6.68 -0.38
C ILE A 175 2.62 -7.54 -1.62
N ALA A 176 2.86 -8.84 -1.50
CA ALA A 176 2.74 -9.76 -2.63
C ALA A 176 1.37 -9.69 -3.30
N LEU A 177 0.30 -9.62 -2.49
CA LEU A 177 -1.06 -9.44 -2.97
C LEU A 177 -1.23 -8.09 -3.71
N PHE A 178 -0.91 -6.96 -3.09
CA PHE A 178 -1.36 -5.66 -3.59
C PHE A 178 -0.38 -4.95 -4.54
N CYS A 179 0.90 -5.35 -4.56
CA CYS A 179 1.95 -4.62 -5.28
C CYS A 179 1.74 -4.63 -6.80
N ALA A 180 1.23 -5.72 -7.35
CA ALA A 180 0.98 -5.90 -8.77
C ALA A 180 -0.45 -5.49 -9.19
N ASN A 181 -1.29 -4.99 -8.29
CA ASN A 181 -2.64 -4.55 -8.63
C ASN A 181 -2.62 -3.07 -9.10
N LEU A 182 -3.17 -2.82 -10.30
CA LEU A 182 -3.18 -1.52 -10.98
C LEU A 182 -4.14 -0.52 -10.35
N TYR A 183 -5.17 -1.00 -9.65
CA TYR A 183 -6.09 -0.13 -8.90
C TYR A 183 -5.49 0.34 -7.59
N PHE A 184 -4.88 -0.60 -6.85
CA PHE A 184 -4.33 -0.28 -5.54
C PHE A 184 -3.01 0.46 -5.58
N CYS A 185 -2.22 0.49 -6.67
CA CYS A 185 -0.99 1.29 -6.77
C CYS A 185 -0.24 1.40 -5.41
N ALA A 186 0.01 0.25 -4.77
CA ALA A 186 0.19 0.20 -3.31
C ALA A 186 1.36 1.06 -2.81
N TRP A 187 2.32 1.34 -3.69
CA TRP A 187 3.44 2.25 -3.46
C TRP A 187 3.02 3.63 -2.94
N VAL A 188 1.87 4.19 -3.34
CA VAL A 188 1.43 5.51 -2.88
C VAL A 188 1.10 5.50 -1.39
N LEU A 189 0.55 4.40 -0.86
CA LEU A 189 0.31 4.21 0.57
C LEU A 189 1.63 4.26 1.37
N PHE A 190 2.71 3.74 0.78
CA PHE A 190 4.05 3.69 1.38
C PHE A 190 4.94 4.89 1.03
N SER A 191 4.43 5.87 0.26
CA SER A 191 5.17 7.07 -0.09
C SER A 191 5.74 7.86 1.11
N PRO A 192 5.15 7.87 2.32
CA PRO A 192 5.80 8.52 3.47
C PRO A 192 7.20 7.96 3.78
N LEU A 193 7.43 6.67 3.52
CA LEU A 193 8.71 5.99 3.75
C LEU A 193 9.81 6.54 2.84
N LEU A 194 9.47 6.90 1.60
CA LEU A 194 10.38 7.50 0.62
C LEU A 194 10.97 8.82 1.13
N PHE A 195 10.22 9.57 1.94
CA PHE A 195 10.58 10.92 2.39
C PHE A 195 11.25 10.96 3.77
N TYR A 196 11.48 9.82 4.42
CA TYR A 196 12.24 9.74 5.68
C TYR A 196 13.61 10.44 5.63
N PRO A 197 14.42 10.37 4.54
CA PRO A 197 15.69 11.09 4.49
C PRO A 197 15.58 12.62 4.64
N LEU A 198 14.43 13.21 4.27
CA LEU A 198 14.20 14.65 4.47
C LEU A 198 14.13 14.98 5.96
N LEU A 199 13.49 14.13 6.76
CA LEU A 199 13.42 14.28 8.21
C LEU A 199 14.81 14.16 8.84
N VAL A 200 15.60 13.16 8.43
CA VAL A 200 16.99 12.99 8.89
C VAL A 200 17.83 14.23 8.62
N LYS A 201 17.66 14.85 7.44
CA LYS A 201 18.31 16.10 7.03
C LYS A 201 17.62 17.37 7.54
N GLN A 202 16.62 17.26 8.41
CA GLN A 202 15.88 18.37 9.01
C GLN A 202 15.20 19.29 7.96
N ARG A 203 14.84 18.74 6.81
CA ARG A 203 14.13 19.44 5.72
C ARG A 203 12.60 19.33 5.90
N TYR A 204 12.11 19.74 7.06
CA TYR A 204 10.71 19.58 7.46
C TYR A 204 9.70 20.22 6.50
N LYS A 205 10.02 21.42 5.96
CA LYS A 205 9.16 22.10 4.98
C LYS A 205 8.94 21.26 3.72
N LEU A 206 9.99 20.60 3.21
CA LEU A 206 9.89 19.72 2.05
C LEU A 206 9.09 18.46 2.40
N TYR A 207 9.27 17.89 3.61
CA TYR A 207 8.46 16.75 4.06
C TYR A 207 6.96 17.08 4.08
N VAL A 208 6.59 18.26 4.60
CA VAL A 208 5.20 18.73 4.61
C VAL A 208 4.67 18.98 3.19
N LEU A 209 5.48 19.58 2.31
CA LEU A 209 5.12 19.78 0.90
C LEU A 209 4.83 18.44 0.21
N PHE A 210 5.68 17.43 0.40
CA PHE A 210 5.45 16.10 -0.16
C PHE A 210 4.25 15.41 0.48
N ALA A 211 3.99 15.62 1.77
CA ALA A 211 2.75 15.15 2.39
C ALA A 211 1.51 15.70 1.67
N LEU A 212 1.51 17.00 1.31
CA LEU A 212 0.42 17.60 0.54
C LEU A 212 0.28 16.97 -0.86
N VAL A 213 1.38 16.94 -1.63
CA VAL A 213 1.39 16.43 -3.01
C VAL A 213 0.91 14.99 -3.07
N PHE A 214 1.44 14.13 -2.20
CA PHE A 214 1.08 12.71 -2.18
C PHE A 214 -0.30 12.45 -1.60
N SER A 215 -0.82 13.34 -0.74
CA SER A 215 -2.22 13.25 -0.31
C SER A 215 -3.16 13.57 -1.45
N ILE A 216 -2.89 14.62 -2.23
CA ILE A 216 -3.69 14.94 -3.42
C ILE A 216 -3.64 13.77 -4.42
N LEU A 217 -2.44 13.21 -4.66
CA LEU A 217 -2.27 12.05 -5.55
C LEU A 217 -3.03 10.83 -5.05
N TYR A 218 -2.84 10.45 -3.78
CA TYR A 218 -3.48 9.27 -3.19
C TYR A 218 -5.00 9.35 -3.29
N PHE A 219 -5.59 10.47 -2.87
CA PHE A 219 -7.03 10.66 -2.88
C PHE A 219 -7.61 10.95 -4.27
N SER A 220 -6.78 11.29 -5.26
CA SER A 220 -7.17 11.32 -6.68
C SER A 220 -7.13 9.93 -7.34
N ILE A 221 -6.42 8.98 -6.75
CA ILE A 221 -6.45 7.58 -7.16
C ILE A 221 -7.70 6.93 -6.56
N ARG A 222 -7.85 6.98 -5.22
CA ARG A 222 -8.93 6.30 -4.49
C ARG A 222 -9.04 6.75 -3.03
N TYR A 223 -10.04 6.25 -2.29
CA TYR A 223 -10.28 6.60 -0.87
C TYR A 223 -10.03 5.47 0.13
N GLU A 224 -9.84 4.24 -0.31
CA GLU A 224 -9.57 3.08 0.54
C GLU A 224 -8.30 3.31 1.35
N PHE A 225 -8.29 2.87 2.61
CA PHE A 225 -7.17 3.05 3.56
C PHE A 225 -6.81 4.50 3.91
N ALA A 226 -7.71 5.46 3.72
CA ALA A 226 -7.50 6.89 4.05
C ALA A 226 -6.89 7.13 5.44
N THR A 227 -7.41 6.46 6.48
CA THR A 227 -6.95 6.62 7.86
C THR A 227 -5.55 6.05 8.05
N THR A 228 -5.29 4.87 7.49
CA THR A 228 -3.96 4.24 7.49
C THR A 228 -2.95 5.11 6.76
N PHE A 229 -3.30 5.67 5.59
CA PHE A 229 -2.44 6.58 4.85
C PHE A 229 -2.10 7.85 5.64
N ALA A 230 -3.10 8.48 6.28
CA ALA A 230 -2.87 9.65 7.12
C ALA A 230 -1.93 9.35 8.30
N LEU A 231 -2.10 8.19 8.94
CA LEU A 231 -1.23 7.76 10.03
C LEU A 231 0.17 7.34 9.55
N MET A 232 0.30 6.80 8.33
CA MET A 232 1.59 6.47 7.73
C MET A 232 2.50 7.70 7.55
N TRP A 233 1.94 8.90 7.38
CA TRP A 233 2.73 10.15 7.36
C TRP A 233 3.34 10.52 8.72
N LEU A 234 2.81 9.99 9.82
CA LEU A 234 3.36 10.19 11.16
C LEU A 234 4.47 9.19 11.49
N PHE A 235 4.46 8.02 10.84
CA PHE A 235 5.41 6.95 11.12
C PHE A 235 6.88 7.35 10.96
N PRO A 236 7.32 7.98 9.85
CA PRO A 236 8.71 8.44 9.71
C PRO A 236 9.16 9.42 10.80
N ILE A 237 8.25 10.25 11.35
CA ILE A 237 8.54 11.18 12.46
C ILE A 237 8.77 10.39 13.76
N LEU A 238 7.93 9.41 14.03
CA LEU A 238 8.06 8.52 15.19
C LEU A 238 9.35 7.68 15.12
N VAL A 239 9.69 7.17 13.93
CA VAL A 239 10.96 6.45 13.70
C VAL A 239 12.15 7.37 13.93
N GLN A 240 12.10 8.62 13.45
CA GLN A 240 13.15 9.59 13.71
C GLN A 240 13.32 9.83 15.21
N HIS A 241 12.23 10.08 15.95
CA HIS A 241 12.24 10.24 17.41
C HIS A 241 12.94 9.05 18.08
N CYS A 242 12.49 7.84 17.73
CA CYS A 242 12.95 6.60 18.32
C CYS A 242 14.46 6.36 18.09
N LEU A 243 14.95 6.55 16.87
CA LEU A 243 16.32 6.19 16.49
C LEU A 243 17.35 7.29 16.77
N SER A 244 16.93 8.56 16.77
CA SER A 244 17.83 9.69 17.03
C SER A 244 17.80 10.17 18.48
N HIS A 245 16.94 9.58 19.33
CA HIS A 245 16.70 10.00 20.72
C HIS A 245 16.35 11.49 20.87
N LYS A 246 15.88 12.13 19.79
CA LYS A 246 15.39 13.52 19.81
C LYS A 246 14.02 13.57 20.48
N LYS A 247 13.64 14.71 21.07
CA LYS A 247 12.28 14.92 21.57
C LYS A 247 11.25 14.74 20.45
N LEU A 248 10.12 14.10 20.77
CA LEU A 248 9.03 13.93 19.82
C LEU A 248 8.42 15.30 19.45
N ASP A 249 8.34 15.59 18.16
CA ASP A 249 7.81 16.86 17.64
C ASP A 249 6.32 16.75 17.32
N TYR A 250 5.49 16.94 18.35
CA TYR A 250 4.03 16.91 18.23
C TYR A 250 3.49 18.01 17.29
N LYS A 251 4.19 19.15 17.19
CA LYS A 251 3.79 20.24 16.29
C LYS A 251 3.94 19.82 14.84
N LEU A 252 5.08 19.20 14.49
CA LEU A 252 5.28 18.66 13.14
C LEU A 252 4.27 17.56 12.82
N MET A 253 4.00 16.65 13.75
CA MET A 253 2.98 15.60 13.57
C MET A 253 1.60 16.20 13.27
N ALA A 254 1.17 17.20 14.04
CA ALA A 254 -0.10 17.88 13.83
C ALA A 254 -0.15 18.59 12.46
N ILE A 255 0.91 19.33 12.09
CA ILE A 255 1.00 20.01 10.79
C ILE A 255 0.88 19.01 9.65
N VAL A 256 1.63 17.90 9.72
CA VAL A 256 1.61 16.88 8.67
C VAL A 256 0.23 16.23 8.56
N PHE A 257 -0.40 15.87 9.69
CA PHE A 257 -1.73 15.29 9.69
C PHE A 257 -2.79 16.23 9.09
N LEU A 258 -2.78 17.51 9.51
CA LEU A 258 -3.65 18.54 8.94
C LEU A 258 -3.38 18.77 7.45
N THR A 259 -2.13 18.66 7.02
CA THR A 259 -1.76 18.77 5.60
C THR A 259 -2.33 17.62 4.78
N VAL A 260 -2.34 16.39 5.32
CA VAL A 260 -2.99 15.24 4.66
C VAL A 260 -4.50 15.47 4.52
N ILE A 261 -5.16 15.95 5.59
CA ILE A 261 -6.58 16.31 5.56
C ILE A 261 -6.85 17.41 4.52
N PHE A 262 -6.00 18.43 4.46
CA PHE A 262 -6.12 19.49 3.47
C PHE A 262 -5.97 18.95 2.04
N GLY A 263 -4.99 18.07 1.80
CA GLY A 263 -4.82 17.38 0.52
C GLY A 263 -6.02 16.52 0.12
N PHE A 264 -6.65 15.83 1.08
CA PHE A 264 -7.92 15.11 0.86
C PHE A 264 -9.02 16.04 0.37
N ASN A 265 -9.22 17.19 1.02
CA ASN A 265 -10.24 18.17 0.63
C ASN A 265 -10.00 18.73 -0.78
N ILE A 266 -8.74 19.02 -1.13
CA ILE A 266 -8.38 19.44 -2.49
C ILE A 266 -8.73 18.35 -3.50
N ALA A 267 -8.28 17.11 -3.27
CA ALA A 267 -8.57 15.99 -4.18
C ALA A 267 -10.08 15.76 -4.33
N LEU A 268 -10.83 15.87 -3.24
CA LEU A 268 -12.28 15.74 -3.25
C LEU A 268 -12.93 16.86 -4.07
N LEU A 269 -12.51 18.12 -3.89
CA LEU A 269 -13.01 19.24 -4.68
C LEU A 269 -12.71 19.04 -6.17
N MET A 270 -11.48 18.63 -6.51
CA MET A 270 -11.09 18.29 -7.88
C MET A 270 -11.98 17.19 -8.47
N HIS A 271 -12.30 16.15 -7.69
CA HIS A 271 -13.18 15.07 -8.13
C HIS A 271 -14.62 15.56 -8.37
N HIS A 272 -15.17 16.39 -7.49
CA HIS A 272 -16.51 16.97 -7.70
C HIS A 272 -16.56 17.85 -8.95
N GLN A 273 -15.60 18.75 -9.12
CA GLN A 273 -15.51 19.62 -10.30
C GLN A 273 -15.38 18.80 -11.58
N PHE A 274 -14.58 17.74 -11.52
CA PHE A 274 -14.37 16.84 -12.62
C PHE A 274 -15.68 16.15 -13.06
N ILE A 275 -16.43 15.55 -12.13
CA ILE A 275 -17.72 14.91 -12.44
C ILE A 275 -18.79 15.93 -12.87
N ALA A 276 -18.85 17.10 -12.21
CA ALA A 276 -19.78 18.16 -12.56
C ALA A 276 -19.59 18.62 -14.01
N HIS A 277 -18.33 18.83 -14.41
CA HIS A 277 -17.99 19.20 -15.78
C HIS A 277 -18.27 18.07 -16.77
N GLU A 278 -17.86 16.84 -16.46
CA GLU A 278 -17.99 15.69 -17.36
C GLU A 278 -19.45 15.32 -17.64
N MET A 279 -20.33 15.50 -16.66
CA MET A 279 -21.76 15.16 -16.77
C MET A 279 -22.64 16.37 -17.08
N ASN A 280 -22.06 17.58 -17.13
CA ASN A 280 -22.80 18.85 -17.22
C ASN A 280 -23.90 18.98 -16.15
N ILE A 281 -23.53 18.69 -14.90
CA ILE A 281 -24.42 18.73 -13.72
C ILE A 281 -23.90 19.69 -12.66
N THR A 282 -24.75 20.01 -11.69
CA THR A 282 -24.34 20.84 -10.56
C THR A 282 -23.37 20.11 -9.63
N MET A 283 -22.57 20.87 -8.87
CA MET A 283 -21.68 20.31 -7.84
C MET A 283 -22.44 19.47 -6.79
N LYS A 284 -23.70 19.81 -6.51
CA LYS A 284 -24.56 19.08 -5.57
C LYS A 284 -24.92 17.70 -6.13
N GLU A 285 -25.29 17.62 -7.41
CA GLU A 285 -25.58 16.35 -8.08
C GLU A 285 -24.33 15.50 -8.21
N ALA A 286 -23.19 16.10 -8.58
CA ALA A 286 -21.90 15.41 -8.61
C ALA A 286 -21.55 14.81 -7.23
N SER A 287 -21.79 15.55 -6.14
CA SER A 287 -21.61 15.05 -4.78
C SER A 287 -22.50 13.84 -4.46
N ALA A 288 -23.76 13.88 -4.88
CA ALA A 288 -24.69 12.76 -4.70
C ALA A 288 -24.21 11.50 -5.45
N LEU A 289 -23.62 11.64 -6.64
CA LEU A 289 -23.05 10.51 -7.39
C LEU A 289 -21.79 9.95 -6.72
N ILE A 290 -20.84 10.81 -6.35
CA ILE A 290 -19.57 10.42 -5.69
C ILE A 290 -19.85 9.69 -4.38
N PHE A 291 -20.80 10.19 -3.59
CA PHE A 291 -21.14 9.65 -2.27
C PHE A 291 -22.37 8.73 -2.26
N SER A 292 -22.86 8.30 -3.42
CA SER A 292 -24.01 7.40 -3.54
C SER A 292 -23.84 6.11 -2.71
N THR A 293 -22.60 5.64 -2.53
CA THR A 293 -22.25 4.46 -1.74
C THR A 293 -21.68 4.78 -0.35
N LEU A 294 -21.54 6.06 0.02
CA LEU A 294 -20.89 6.47 1.28
C LEU A 294 -21.60 5.88 2.51
N LYS A 295 -22.93 5.85 2.50
CA LYS A 295 -23.74 5.27 3.60
C LYS A 295 -23.45 3.77 3.81
N MET A 296 -23.04 3.05 2.76
CA MET A 296 -22.63 1.64 2.83
C MET A 296 -21.12 1.46 3.12
N ARG A 297 -20.36 2.55 3.22
CA ARG A 297 -18.90 2.52 3.39
C ARG A 297 -18.43 3.12 4.72
N VAL A 298 -19.27 3.91 5.40
CA VAL A 298 -18.96 4.56 6.68
C VAL A 298 -19.64 3.82 7.83
N ALA A 299 -18.84 3.20 8.70
CA ALA A 299 -19.19 2.66 10.02
C ALA A 299 -20.56 1.92 10.15
N SER A 300 -21.05 1.33 9.07
CA SER A 300 -22.26 0.53 9.07
C SER A 300 -21.92 -0.91 9.46
N VAL A 301 -22.90 -1.60 10.04
CA VAL A 301 -22.79 -3.02 10.42
C VAL A 301 -23.76 -3.89 9.60
N THR A 302 -24.44 -3.30 8.62
CA THR A 302 -25.42 -4.00 7.80
C THR A 302 -24.76 -5.08 6.95
N GLY A 303 -25.25 -6.32 7.03
CA GLY A 303 -24.73 -7.43 6.24
C GLY A 303 -23.34 -7.94 6.66
N VAL A 304 -22.86 -7.57 7.85
CA VAL A 304 -21.61 -8.07 8.45
C VAL A 304 -21.80 -8.43 9.92
N SER A 305 -20.88 -9.19 10.50
CA SER A 305 -20.93 -9.50 11.94
C SER A 305 -20.77 -8.23 12.78
N LEU A 306 -21.53 -8.12 13.88
CA LEU A 306 -21.41 -7.01 14.83
C LEU A 306 -20.02 -6.99 15.50
N PRO A 307 -19.43 -5.81 15.77
CA PRO A 307 -18.16 -5.71 16.50
C PRO A 307 -18.21 -6.49 17.81
N PHE A 308 -17.12 -7.20 18.13
CA PHE A 308 -16.98 -8.01 19.35
C PHE A 308 -18.04 -9.12 19.57
N SER A 309 -18.86 -9.44 18.56
CA SER A 309 -19.71 -10.63 18.58
C SER A 309 -18.90 -11.91 18.38
N PRO A 310 -19.44 -13.10 18.74
CA PRO A 310 -18.82 -14.37 18.41
C PRO A 310 -18.51 -14.52 16.90
N GLY A 311 -19.39 -14.00 16.04
CA GLY A 311 -19.17 -13.97 14.59
C GLY A 311 -17.95 -13.13 14.21
N PHE A 312 -17.80 -11.94 14.80
CA PHE A 312 -16.62 -11.11 14.59
C PHE A 312 -15.32 -11.84 14.96
N PHE A 313 -15.26 -12.46 16.14
CA PHE A 313 -14.08 -13.20 16.56
C PHE A 313 -13.78 -14.39 15.64
N LYS A 314 -14.82 -15.12 15.19
CA LYS A 314 -14.66 -16.19 14.20
C LYS A 314 -14.00 -15.67 12.91
N TYR A 315 -14.48 -14.54 12.36
CA TYR A 315 -13.89 -13.93 11.17
C TYR A 315 -12.45 -13.47 11.41
N MET A 316 -12.18 -12.85 12.56
CA MET A 316 -10.84 -12.38 12.89
C MET A 316 -9.83 -13.51 13.06
N ILE A 317 -10.22 -14.64 13.66
CA ILE A 317 -9.37 -15.84 13.77
C ILE A 317 -8.99 -16.35 12.38
N ILE A 318 -9.96 -16.47 11.48
CA ILE A 318 -9.71 -16.91 10.09
C ILE A 318 -8.72 -15.97 9.42
N ARG A 319 -8.95 -14.66 9.49
CA ARG A 319 -8.08 -13.65 8.88
C ARG A 319 -6.69 -13.62 9.48
N MET A 320 -6.55 -13.76 10.79
CA MET A 320 -5.25 -13.80 11.47
C MET A 320 -4.45 -15.06 11.14
N ASN A 321 -5.13 -16.15 10.78
CA ASN A 321 -4.48 -17.37 10.28
C ASN A 321 -4.01 -17.27 8.82
N TRP A 322 -4.37 -16.19 8.10
CA TRP A 322 -3.80 -15.95 6.78
C TRP A 322 -2.30 -15.66 6.87
N VAL A 323 -1.64 -15.85 5.75
CA VAL A 323 -0.20 -15.70 5.60
C VAL A 323 0.24 -14.26 5.86
N GLY A 324 1.21 -14.08 6.76
CA GLY A 324 1.90 -12.83 7.03
C GLY A 324 3.22 -12.70 6.27
N PHE A 325 4.07 -13.74 6.32
CA PHE A 325 5.28 -13.86 5.50
C PHE A 325 5.31 -15.21 4.78
N THR A 326 5.84 -15.21 3.57
CA THR A 326 6.16 -16.45 2.84
C THR A 326 7.64 -16.47 2.53
N LEU A 327 8.34 -17.48 3.04
CA LEU A 327 9.70 -17.78 2.65
C LEU A 327 9.65 -18.92 1.62
N PRO A 328 10.05 -18.67 0.36
CA PRO A 328 10.15 -19.74 -0.62
C PRO A 328 10.95 -20.90 -0.03
N LEU A 329 10.42 -22.13 -0.12
CA LEU A 329 11.01 -23.37 0.38
C LEU A 329 11.02 -23.59 1.91
N LEU A 330 10.77 -22.57 2.73
CA LEU A 330 10.78 -22.69 4.21
C LEU A 330 9.39 -22.65 4.85
N GLY A 331 8.36 -22.29 4.07
CA GLY A 331 6.97 -22.22 4.52
C GLY A 331 6.49 -20.80 4.83
N SER A 332 5.31 -20.71 5.43
CA SER A 332 4.63 -19.44 5.72
C SER A 332 4.47 -19.21 7.21
N ILE A 333 4.64 -17.96 7.65
CA ILE A 333 4.32 -17.52 9.01
C ILE A 333 3.00 -16.76 8.96
N THR A 334 2.04 -17.12 9.83
CA THR A 334 0.72 -16.48 9.88
C THR A 334 0.78 -15.09 10.51
N LYS A 335 -0.21 -14.23 10.19
CA LYS A 335 -0.35 -12.92 10.85
C LYS A 335 -0.51 -13.05 12.36
N PHE A 336 -1.20 -14.08 12.83
CA PHE A 336 -1.35 -14.37 14.26
C PHE A 336 0.00 -14.58 14.95
N ALA A 337 0.87 -15.41 14.38
CA ALA A 337 2.20 -15.64 14.92
C ALA A 337 3.03 -14.34 14.95
N LEU A 338 2.96 -13.53 13.88
CA LEU A 338 3.63 -12.23 13.85
C LEU A 338 3.08 -11.26 14.89
N LEU A 339 1.77 -11.26 15.12
CA LEU A 339 1.13 -10.44 16.15
C LEU A 339 1.59 -10.85 17.55
N LEU A 340 1.70 -12.14 17.84
CA LEU A 340 2.23 -12.63 19.12
C LEU A 340 3.68 -12.19 19.33
N ILE A 341 4.52 -12.29 18.30
CA ILE A 341 5.91 -11.82 18.35
C ILE A 341 5.94 -10.30 18.59
N PHE A 342 5.10 -9.55 17.89
CA PHE A 342 4.99 -8.10 18.06
C PHE A 342 4.59 -7.74 19.50
N ILE A 343 3.57 -8.39 20.07
CA ILE A 343 3.10 -8.16 21.45
C ILE A 343 4.20 -8.51 22.45
N PHE A 344 4.87 -9.65 22.26
CA PHE A 344 5.98 -10.07 23.12
C PHE A 344 7.09 -9.02 23.17
N TYR A 345 7.51 -8.49 22.02
CA TYR A 345 8.54 -7.46 21.96
C TYR A 345 8.06 -6.11 22.46
N ALA A 346 6.82 -5.72 22.16
CA ALA A 346 6.22 -4.49 22.69
C ALA A 346 6.17 -4.52 24.23
N TRP A 347 5.84 -5.67 24.83
CA TRP A 347 5.81 -5.84 26.29
C TRP A 347 7.21 -5.86 26.91
N LYS A 348 8.19 -6.48 26.23
CA LYS A 348 9.58 -6.52 26.69
C LYS A 348 10.28 -5.16 26.56
N GLU A 349 9.83 -4.32 25.63
CA GLU A 349 10.43 -3.02 25.38
C GLU A 349 10.16 -2.07 26.55
N LYS A 350 11.22 -1.76 27.30
CA LYS A 350 11.16 -0.82 28.43
C LYS A 350 11.57 0.60 28.02
N SER A 351 12.07 0.80 26.80
CA SER A 351 12.47 2.10 26.29
C SER A 351 11.25 2.95 25.96
N THR A 352 11.18 4.14 26.58
CA THR A 352 10.18 5.17 26.26
C THR A 352 10.25 5.64 24.80
N ASN A 353 11.34 5.37 24.09
CA ASN A 353 11.55 5.82 22.71
C ASN A 353 10.83 4.96 21.65
N TYR A 354 10.68 3.65 21.89
CA TYR A 354 10.01 2.73 20.95
C TYR A 354 8.50 2.60 21.21
N LEU A 355 8.06 2.87 22.44
CA LEU A 355 6.65 2.80 22.82
C LEU A 355 5.72 3.59 21.87
N PRO A 356 6.02 4.84 21.47
CA PRO A 356 5.18 5.57 20.52
C PRO A 356 5.01 4.87 19.17
N VAL A 357 6.04 4.14 18.70
CA VAL A 357 6.01 3.40 17.44
C VAL A 357 5.11 2.17 17.55
N PHE A 358 5.17 1.44 18.67
CA PHE A 358 4.28 0.31 18.95
C PHE A 358 2.82 0.75 19.11
N VAL A 359 2.57 1.83 19.86
CA VAL A 359 1.23 2.43 20.02
C VAL A 359 0.68 2.88 18.67
N TRP A 360 1.51 3.53 17.86
CA TRP A 360 1.12 3.93 16.51
C TRP A 360 0.71 2.74 15.65
N ALA A 361 1.45 1.62 15.68
CA ALA A 361 1.13 0.46 14.85
C ALA A 361 -0.25 -0.12 15.20
N ILE A 362 -0.57 -0.22 16.49
CA ILE A 362 -1.88 -0.67 16.98
C ILE A 362 -2.97 0.33 16.59
N ALA A 363 -2.75 1.62 16.84
CA ALA A 363 -3.72 2.67 16.53
C ALA A 363 -4.01 2.74 15.03
N ALA A 364 -2.98 2.64 14.19
CA ALA A 364 -3.13 2.63 12.74
C ALA A 364 -3.87 1.38 12.24
N TYR A 365 -3.54 0.20 12.77
CA TYR A 365 -4.23 -1.04 12.44
C TYR A 365 -5.72 -0.98 12.79
N ILE A 366 -6.04 -0.56 14.01
CA ILE A 366 -7.43 -0.49 14.52
C ILE A 366 -8.22 0.64 13.84
N SER A 367 -7.58 1.73 13.42
CA SER A 367 -8.27 2.90 12.86
C SER A 367 -9.27 2.53 11.77
N TRP A 368 -8.94 1.57 10.90
CA TRP A 368 -9.80 1.21 9.79
C TRP A 368 -11.00 0.35 10.20
N TYR A 369 -10.86 -0.43 11.28
CA TYR A 369 -11.99 -1.11 11.91
C TYR A 369 -12.95 -0.13 12.58
N ILE A 370 -12.48 1.05 13.00
CA ILE A 370 -13.34 2.09 13.57
C ILE A 370 -14.06 2.87 12.47
N PHE A 371 -13.33 3.33 11.45
CA PHE A 371 -13.88 4.28 10.47
C PHE A 371 -14.48 3.63 9.22
N ALA A 372 -14.13 2.38 8.90
CA ALA A 372 -14.54 1.68 7.68
C ALA A 372 -14.98 0.22 7.96
N TYR A 373 -15.63 -0.01 9.11
CA TYR A 373 -15.95 -1.35 9.63
C TYR A 373 -16.62 -2.28 8.60
N GLN A 374 -17.73 -1.86 7.98
CA GLN A 374 -18.44 -2.66 6.97
C GLN A 374 -17.50 -3.11 5.85
N HIS A 375 -16.69 -2.17 5.36
CA HIS A 375 -15.84 -2.36 4.21
C HIS A 375 -14.69 -3.33 4.50
N ILE A 376 -14.02 -3.22 5.65
CA ILE A 376 -13.01 -4.22 6.04
C ILE A 376 -13.65 -5.57 6.31
N MET A 377 -14.86 -5.62 6.87
CA MET A 377 -15.54 -6.87 7.15
C MET A 377 -16.03 -7.60 5.89
N TRP A 378 -16.32 -6.89 4.80
CA TRP A 378 -16.57 -7.50 3.49
C TRP A 378 -15.30 -7.88 2.73
N HIS A 379 -14.27 -7.03 2.76
CA HIS A 379 -13.04 -7.26 1.99
C HIS A 379 -11.91 -7.76 2.90
N ALA A 380 -11.94 -9.07 3.21
CA ALA A 380 -10.99 -9.69 4.13
C ALA A 380 -9.51 -9.51 3.73
N GLN A 381 -9.22 -9.43 2.44
CA GLN A 381 -7.88 -9.19 1.90
C GLN A 381 -7.28 -7.82 2.23
N PHE A 382 -8.12 -6.82 2.47
CA PHE A 382 -7.66 -5.49 2.85
C PHE A 382 -6.97 -5.47 4.21
N ASP A 383 -7.35 -6.37 5.12
CA ASP A 383 -6.67 -6.57 6.40
C ASP A 383 -5.18 -6.91 6.21
N SER A 384 -4.83 -7.70 5.21
CA SER A 384 -3.43 -8.08 4.95
C SER A 384 -2.57 -6.88 4.56
N LEU A 385 -3.08 -5.94 3.76
CA LEU A 385 -2.32 -4.72 3.43
C LEU A 385 -2.14 -3.82 4.65
N ILE A 386 -3.18 -3.65 5.47
CA ILE A 386 -3.11 -2.79 6.68
C ILE A 386 -2.18 -3.41 7.71
N PHE A 387 -2.28 -4.72 7.94
CA PHE A 387 -1.39 -5.44 8.85
C PHE A 387 0.07 -5.25 8.44
N VAL A 388 0.36 -5.34 7.14
CA VAL A 388 1.71 -5.12 6.64
C VAL A 388 2.17 -3.66 6.80
N ALA A 389 1.31 -2.71 6.45
CA ALA A 389 1.61 -1.28 6.56
C ALA A 389 1.80 -0.80 8.01
N THR A 390 1.31 -1.54 9.00
CA THR A 390 1.30 -1.13 10.41
C THR A 390 2.16 -2.06 11.28
N ILE A 391 1.60 -3.20 11.71
CA ILE A 391 2.21 -4.14 12.65
C ILE A 391 3.49 -4.75 12.09
N GLN A 392 3.45 -5.27 10.86
CA GLN A 392 4.58 -5.98 10.27
C GLN A 392 5.74 -5.03 9.94
N LEU A 393 5.45 -3.82 9.47
CA LEU A 393 6.46 -2.78 9.21
C LEU A 393 7.24 -2.44 10.49
N VAL A 394 6.52 -2.21 11.60
CA VAL A 394 7.16 -1.95 12.90
C VAL A 394 7.94 -3.15 13.39
N LEU A 395 7.39 -4.36 13.26
CA LEU A 395 8.07 -5.58 13.67
C LEU A 395 9.39 -5.78 12.92
N VAL A 396 9.40 -5.68 11.59
CA VAL A 396 10.62 -5.82 10.78
C VAL A 396 11.65 -4.76 11.13
N LEU A 397 11.23 -3.49 11.24
CA LEU A 397 12.11 -2.40 11.62
C LEU A 397 12.74 -2.65 13.00
N TYR A 398 11.92 -3.03 13.99
CA TYR A 398 12.37 -3.28 15.35
C TYR A 398 13.36 -4.44 15.42
N LEU A 399 13.02 -5.58 14.82
CA LEU A 399 13.88 -6.77 14.81
C LEU A 399 15.21 -6.49 14.10
N ALA A 400 15.17 -5.83 12.94
CA ALA A 400 16.38 -5.49 12.20
C ALA A 400 17.29 -4.54 13.01
N ASN A 401 16.71 -3.56 13.71
CA ASN A 401 17.49 -2.66 14.57
C ASN A 401 18.02 -3.38 15.83
N LEU A 402 17.24 -4.27 16.44
CA LEU A 402 17.66 -5.09 17.58
C LEU A 402 18.85 -5.97 17.23
N VAL A 403 18.81 -6.64 16.07
CA VAL A 403 19.93 -7.45 15.58
C VAL A 403 21.13 -6.55 15.29
N LYS A 404 20.95 -5.44 14.55
CA LYS A 404 22.04 -4.49 14.27
C LYS A 404 22.73 -4.02 15.54
N THR A 405 21.98 -3.60 16.56
CA THR A 405 22.54 -3.09 17.82
C THR A 405 23.29 -4.16 18.63
N ARG A 406 22.92 -5.45 18.52
CA ARG A 406 23.61 -6.55 19.19
C ARG A 406 24.91 -6.99 18.51
N TYR A 407 24.99 -6.89 17.18
CA TYR A 407 26.12 -7.42 16.41
C TYR A 407 27.10 -6.33 15.91
N CYS A 408 26.69 -5.06 15.88
CA CYS A 408 27.57 -3.93 15.51
C CYS A 408 28.16 -3.18 16.72
N LYS A 409 27.85 -3.58 17.95
CA LYS A 409 28.66 -3.28 19.14
C LYS A 409 29.77 -4.33 19.27
#